data_AF-A0A7X6MDH5-F1
#
_entry.id   AF-A0A7X6MDH5-F1
#
_cell.length_a   1.000
_cell.length_b   1.000
_cell.length_c   1.000
_cell.angle_alpha   90.00
_cell.angle_beta   90.00
_cell.angle_gamma   90.00
#
_symmetry.space_group_name_H-M   'P 1'
#
loop_
_entity.id
_entity.type
_entity.pdbx_description
1 polymer ?
#
loop_
_entity_poly.entity_id
_entity_poly.type
_entity_poly.pdbx_seq_one_letter_code
_entity_poly.pdbx_strand_id
1 'polypeptide(L)'
;MTGRELGPGSHQDKELREILKDLCEQGWVLRQEGHWGRLYCDCGCTRIQVPGTPRNSGRAARRIRQEARRCPMPPDDPRRGAGGSRE
;
A
#
# COMPACT_ATOMS: atom_id res chain seq x y z
N MET A 1 -14.56 7.94 -9.81
CA MET A 1 -13.24 8.23 -10.43
C MET A 1 -12.16 7.83 -9.45
N THR A 2 -11.54 6.67 -9.66
CA THR A 2 -10.37 6.22 -8.88
C THR A 2 -9.21 7.17 -9.20
N GLY A 3 -8.54 7.70 -8.17
CA GLY A 3 -7.56 8.78 -8.33
C GLY A 3 -6.34 8.40 -9.17
N ARG A 4 -5.58 9.42 -9.60
CA ARG A 4 -4.41 9.30 -10.48
C ARG A 4 -3.42 8.26 -9.95
N GLU A 5 -2.84 7.42 -10.82
CA GLU A 5 -1.74 6.55 -10.43
C GLU A 5 -0.56 7.39 -9.94
N LEU A 6 0.00 7.00 -8.78
CA LEU A 6 1.15 7.68 -8.19
C LEU A 6 2.40 6.87 -8.48
N GLY A 7 3.48 7.57 -8.80
CA GLY A 7 4.80 6.97 -8.83
C GLY A 7 5.31 6.75 -7.40
N PRO A 8 6.05 5.66 -7.13
CA PRO A 8 6.69 5.43 -5.83
C PRO A 8 7.65 6.57 -5.43
N GLY A 9 8.24 7.27 -6.41
CA GLY A 9 9.09 8.44 -6.20
C GLY A 9 8.38 9.70 -5.70
N SER A 10 7.06 9.77 -5.77
CA SER A 10 6.28 10.95 -5.34
C SER A 10 6.15 11.08 -3.82
N HIS A 11 6.53 10.06 -3.05
CA HIS A 11 6.51 10.13 -1.59
C HIS A 11 7.70 10.99 -1.10
N GLN A 12 7.58 11.75 0.00
CA GLN A 12 8.70 12.59 0.47
C GLN A 12 9.76 11.78 1.22
N ASP A 13 9.32 10.75 1.94
CA ASP A 13 10.16 9.89 2.77
C ASP A 13 10.89 8.79 1.95
N LYS A 14 12.20 8.62 2.20
CA LYS A 14 13.04 7.65 1.49
C LYS A 14 12.68 6.20 1.81
N GLU A 15 12.44 5.86 3.07
CA GLU A 15 12.11 4.47 3.45
C GLU A 15 10.82 4.00 2.78
N LEU A 16 9.82 4.89 2.72
CA LEU A 16 8.59 4.61 2.00
C LEU A 16 8.83 4.51 0.49
N ARG A 17 9.62 5.41 -0.13
CA ARG A 17 9.96 5.29 -1.56
C ARG A 17 10.53 3.92 -1.92
N GLU A 18 11.49 3.43 -1.13
CA GLU A 18 12.16 2.15 -1.40
C GLU A 18 11.18 0.98 -1.36
N ILE A 19 10.30 0.93 -0.35
CA ILE A 19 9.30 -0.13 -0.25
C ILE A 19 8.22 0.01 -1.33
N LEU A 20 7.76 1.22 -1.64
CA LEU A 20 6.79 1.45 -2.70
C LEU A 20 7.34 1.01 -4.06
N LYS A 21 8.63 1.24 -4.31
CA LYS A 21 9.30 0.78 -5.52
C LYS A 21 9.35 -0.75 -5.59
N ASP A 22 9.83 -1.40 -4.53
CA ASP A 22 9.89 -2.87 -4.39
C ASP A 22 8.52 -3.51 -4.63
N LEU A 23 7.46 -2.93 -4.06
CA LEU A 23 6.09 -3.41 -4.25
C LEU A 23 5.57 -3.16 -5.67
N CYS A 24 5.85 -2.01 -6.26
CA CYS A 24 5.47 -1.74 -7.64
C CYS A 24 6.13 -2.72 -8.61
N GLU A 25 7.39 -3.09 -8.37
CA GLU A 25 8.11 -4.12 -9.14
C GLU A 25 7.51 -5.53 -8.95
N GLN A 26 6.88 -5.79 -7.80
CA GLN A 26 6.09 -7.01 -7.55
C GLN A 26 4.68 -6.98 -8.16
N GLY A 27 4.32 -5.93 -8.92
CA GLY A 27 3.02 -5.80 -9.55
C GLY A 27 1.96 -5.12 -8.69
N TRP A 28 2.33 -4.47 -7.58
CA TRP A 28 1.40 -3.64 -6.83
C TRP A 28 1.16 -2.31 -7.54
N VAL A 29 -0.10 -1.88 -7.58
CA VAL A 29 -0.48 -0.62 -8.23
C VAL A 29 -0.70 0.44 -7.17
N LEU A 30 0.06 1.53 -7.23
CA LEU A 30 -0.13 2.66 -6.33
C LEU A 30 -1.05 3.71 -6.95
N ARG A 31 -2.10 4.09 -6.23
CA ARG A 31 -3.06 5.12 -6.66
C ARG A 31 -3.20 6.22 -5.63
N GLN A 32 -3.43 7.44 -6.09
CA GLN A 32 -3.76 8.58 -5.24
C GLN A 32 -5.16 8.37 -4.67
N GLU A 33 -5.25 8.20 -3.35
CA GLU A 33 -6.52 7.99 -2.66
C GLU A 33 -6.42 8.43 -1.20
N GLY A 34 -7.43 9.16 -0.73
CA GLY A 34 -7.44 9.76 0.60
C GLY A 34 -6.36 10.85 0.76
N HIS A 35 -5.72 10.89 1.92
CA HIS A 35 -4.71 11.91 2.26
C HIS A 35 -3.42 11.84 1.40
N TRP A 36 -3.11 10.69 0.81
CA TRP A 36 -1.96 10.57 -0.08
C TRP A 36 -2.18 9.49 -1.13
N GLY A 37 -2.18 8.21 -0.74
CA GLY A 37 -2.27 7.12 -1.71
C GLY A 37 -2.59 5.78 -1.07
N ARG A 38 -2.96 4.82 -1.91
CA ARG A 38 -3.27 3.45 -1.54
C ARG A 38 -2.67 2.49 -2.56
N LEU A 39 -2.06 1.43 -2.06
CA LEU A 39 -1.56 0.32 -2.86
C LEU A 39 -2.65 -0.72 -3.07
N TYR A 40 -2.70 -1.25 -4.28
CA TYR A 40 -3.65 -2.26 -4.71
C TYR A 40 -2.87 -3.49 -5.18
N CYS A 41 -3.25 -4.67 -4.67
CA CYS A 41 -2.75 -5.93 -5.24
C CYS A 41 -3.42 -6.16 -6.59
N ASP A 42 -2.65 -6.63 -7.59
CA ASP A 42 -3.18 -7.14 -8.86
C ASP A 42 -4.19 -8.29 -8.66
N CYS A 43 -3.90 -9.18 -7.71
CA CYS A 43 -4.76 -10.29 -7.30
C CYS A 43 -6.09 -9.89 -6.62
N GLY A 44 -6.30 -8.59 -6.34
CA GLY A 44 -7.48 -8.06 -5.66
C GLY A 44 -7.67 -8.53 -4.21
N CYS A 45 -6.69 -9.21 -3.62
CA CYS A 45 -6.86 -9.80 -2.29
C CYS A 45 -6.77 -8.76 -1.17
N THR A 46 -5.97 -7.71 -1.34
CA THR A 46 -5.77 -6.70 -0.30
C THR A 46 -5.42 -5.34 -0.91
N ARG A 47 -5.64 -4.28 -0.11
CA ARG A 47 -5.28 -2.90 -0.42
C ARG A 47 -4.72 -2.24 0.83
N ILE A 48 -3.63 -1.49 0.69
CA ILE A 48 -2.84 -0.97 1.80
C ILE A 48 -2.80 0.54 1.73
N GLN A 49 -3.27 1.22 2.79
CA GLN A 49 -3.19 2.68 2.87
C GLN A 49 -1.74 3.12 3.04
N VAL A 50 -1.31 4.07 2.21
CA VAL A 50 0.00 4.71 2.32
C VAL A 50 -0.18 6.10 2.93
N PRO A 51 0.38 6.37 4.12
CA PRO A 51 0.32 7.69 4.74
C PRO A 51 1.32 8.62 4.05
N GLY A 52 0.92 9.85 3.69
CA GLY A 52 1.83 10.82 3.06
C GLY A 52 2.80 11.51 4.03
N THR A 53 2.43 11.59 5.31
CA THR A 53 3.26 12.21 6.36
C THR A 53 3.16 11.41 7.65
N PRO A 54 3.76 10.20 7.70
CA PRO A 54 3.74 9.39 8.91
C PRO A 54 4.58 10.05 10.01
N ARG A 55 4.11 10.00 11.26
CA ARG A 55 4.89 10.39 12.43
C ARG A 55 6.16 9.53 12.61
N ASN A 56 6.13 8.29 12.11
CA ASN A 56 7.26 7.37 12.10
C ASN A 56 7.28 6.58 10.78
N SER A 57 8.13 7.01 9.86
CA SER A 57 8.26 6.44 8.51
C SER A 57 8.67 4.98 8.53
N GLY A 58 9.72 4.61 9.25
CA GLY A 58 10.17 3.21 9.33
C GLY A 58 9.09 2.25 9.86
N ARG A 59 8.28 2.67 10.84
CA ARG A 59 7.14 1.87 11.32
C ARG A 59 6.06 1.73 10.24
N ALA A 60 5.73 2.81 9.54
CA ALA A 60 4.75 2.79 8.45
C ALA A 60 5.24 1.88 7.29
N ALA A 61 6.50 2.03 6.91
CA ALA A 61 7.18 1.27 5.88
C ALA A 61 7.18 -0.24 6.23
N ARG A 62 7.59 -0.59 7.46
CA ARG A 62 7.55 -1.97 7.96
C ARG A 62 6.13 -2.55 7.95
N ARG A 63 5.12 -1.77 8.35
CA ARG A 63 3.71 -2.20 8.31
C ARG A 63 3.28 -2.50 6.88
N ILE A 64 3.50 -1.58 5.95
CA ILE A 64 3.12 -1.76 4.53
C ILE A 64 3.77 -3.03 3.98
N ARG A 65 5.06 -3.23 4.24
CA ARG A 65 5.77 -4.44 3.81
C ARG A 65 5.18 -5.71 4.40
N GLN A 66 4.81 -5.71 5.69
CA GLN A 66 4.20 -6.86 6.34
C GLN A 66 2.80 -7.17 5.77
N GLU A 67 2.00 -6.15 5.48
CA GLU A 67 0.67 -6.35 4.88
C GLU A 67 0.81 -6.86 3.44
N ALA A 68 1.78 -6.34 2.68
CA ALA A 68 2.04 -6.79 1.31
C ALA A 68 2.54 -8.24 1.28
N ARG A 69 3.40 -8.65 2.21
CA ARG A 69 3.89 -10.04 2.32
C ARG A 69 2.80 -11.06 2.63
N ARG A 70 1.63 -10.64 3.10
CA ARG A 70 0.49 -11.55 3.31
C ARG A 70 -0.23 -11.89 2.01
N CYS A 71 0.02 -11.13 0.95
CA CYS A 71 -0.42 -11.47 -0.39
C CYS A 71 0.49 -12.57 -0.98
N PRO A 72 -0.06 -13.59 -1.66
CA PRO A 72 -1.49 -13.83 -1.94
C PRO A 72 -2.23 -14.45 -0.74
N MET A 73 -3.35 -13.83 -0.34
CA MET A 73 -4.23 -14.41 0.69
C MET A 73 -5.16 -15.47 0.07
N PRO A 74 -5.49 -16.55 0.81
CA PRO A 74 -6.46 -17.54 0.34
C PRO A 74 -7.83 -16.88 0.10
N PRO A 75 -8.64 -17.42 -0.84
CA PRO A 75 -9.92 -16.82 -1.23
C PRO A 75 -10.94 -16.72 -0.09
N ASP A 76 -10.83 -17.61 0.91
CA ASP A 76 -11.70 -17.68 2.09
C ASP A 76 -11.17 -16.84 3.28
N ASP A 77 -10.02 -16.15 3.14
CA ASP A 77 -9.48 -15.34 4.23
C ASP A 77 -10.40 -14.13 4.50
N PRO A 78 -10.93 -13.94 5.72
CA PRO A 78 -11.83 -12.82 6.02
C PRO A 78 -11.15 -11.45 5.92
N ARG A 79 -9.82 -11.40 5.82
CA ARG A 79 -9.07 -10.16 5.58
C ARG A 79 -9.02 -9.78 4.11
N ARG A 80 -9.43 -10.69 3.21
CA ARG A 80 -9.49 -10.44 1.77
C ARG A 80 -10.49 -9.32 1.50
N GLY A 81 -10.07 -8.28 0.77
CA GLY A 81 -10.91 -7.10 0.49
C GLY A 81 -11.16 -6.16 1.68
N ALA A 82 -10.89 -6.58 2.92
CA ALA A 82 -10.99 -5.76 4.13
C ALA A 82 -9.83 -4.77 4.30
N GLY A 83 -9.15 -4.42 3.20
CA GLY A 83 -8.12 -3.39 3.22
C GLY A 83 -8.74 -2.03 3.53
N GLY A 84 -8.84 -1.68 4.80
CA GLY A 84 -9.12 -0.34 5.27
C GLY A 84 -10.51 -0.11 5.84
N SER A 85 -10.66 -0.48 7.12
CA SER A 85 -11.44 0.29 8.09
C SER A 85 -10.67 0.30 9.41
N ARG A 86 -9.96 1.40 9.67
CA ARG A 86 -9.77 1.89 11.04
C ARG A 86 -10.33 3.30 11.02
N GLU A 87 -11.61 3.34 11.37
CA GLU A 87 -12.32 4.41 12.09
C GLU A 87 -11.40 5.36 12.88
#